data_AF-A0A953K8R8-F1
#
_entry.id   AF-A0A953K8R8-F1
#
_cell.length_a   1.000
_cell.length_b   1.000
_cell.length_c   1.000
_cell.angle_alpha   90.00
_cell.angle_beta   90.00
_cell.angle_gamma   90.00
#
_symmetry.space_group_name_H-M   'P 1'
#
loop_
_entity.id
_entity.type
_entity.pdbx_description
1 polymer ?
#
loop_
_entity_poly.entity_id
_entity_poly.type
_entity_poly.pdbx_seq_one_letter_code
_entity_poly.pdbx_strand_id
1 'polypeptide(L)'
;MANTVLHKAATRGGADHGWLKAKHTFSFANYYDPQRMHFGVLRVLNDDRIAAGMGFGTHPHDNMEIITIPLSGTVAHKDSMGSSGTISPGEVQVMSAGTGVTHSEFNHLQDEELRLLQIWLFPNKRGVTPRYDQMSFDVKDRRNSLQQILSPRADDAGVWIHQNAWFHMGTFDKDFKLSYDLKDRRNGVYAFVIKGDITVNDTALNERDGLGVWDAAALTIEANSQDAELLLMEVPMQLN
;
A
#
# COMPACT_ATOMS: atom_id res chain seq x y z
N MET A 1 -6.30 20.21 16.83
CA MET A 1 -7.22 19.42 15.99
C MET A 1 -6.37 18.72 14.96
N ALA A 2 -6.63 17.44 14.71
CA ALA A 2 -5.91 16.71 13.67
C ALA A 2 -6.22 17.34 12.30
N ASN A 3 -5.24 17.35 11.41
CA ASN A 3 -5.42 17.75 10.04
C ASN A 3 -5.82 16.54 9.19
N THR A 4 -6.65 16.76 8.16
CA THR A 4 -7.16 15.67 7.31
C THR A 4 -7.20 16.04 5.84
N VAL A 5 -7.02 15.06 4.96
CA VAL A 5 -7.25 15.18 3.52
C VAL A 5 -7.98 13.95 3.00
N LEU A 6 -9.13 14.15 2.35
CA LEU A 6 -9.98 13.09 1.81
C LEU A 6 -9.77 12.94 0.31
N HIS A 7 -9.45 11.73 -0.13
CA HIS A 7 -9.33 11.35 -1.53
C HIS A 7 -10.40 10.33 -1.89
N LYS A 8 -11.51 10.80 -2.48
CA LYS A 8 -12.60 9.94 -2.93
C LYS A 8 -12.17 9.04 -4.10
N ALA A 9 -12.58 7.78 -4.10
CA ALA A 9 -12.25 6.78 -5.12
C ALA A 9 -12.51 7.28 -6.56
N ALA A 10 -13.65 7.96 -6.76
CA ALA A 10 -14.09 8.49 -8.06
C ALA A 10 -13.22 9.65 -8.58
N THR A 11 -12.41 10.26 -7.72
CA THR A 11 -11.53 11.39 -8.07
C THR A 11 -10.09 10.97 -8.35
N ARG A 12 -9.77 9.67 -8.24
CA ARG A 12 -8.45 9.14 -8.56
C ARG A 12 -8.17 9.31 -10.06
N GLY A 13 -6.92 9.65 -10.37
CA GLY A 13 -6.42 9.52 -11.73
C GLY A 13 -6.42 8.06 -12.18
N GLY A 14 -6.04 7.83 -13.43
CA GLY A 14 -5.88 6.47 -13.90
C GLY A 14 -5.43 6.39 -15.34
N ALA A 15 -5.12 5.16 -15.73
CA ALA A 15 -4.77 4.81 -17.09
C ALA A 15 -5.47 3.49 -17.46
N ASP A 16 -5.89 3.38 -18.71
CA ASP A 16 -6.39 2.14 -19.29
C ASP A 16 -5.58 1.84 -20.56
N HIS A 17 -4.77 0.80 -20.49
CA HIS A 17 -3.93 0.32 -21.58
C HIS A 17 -4.46 -0.99 -22.18
N GLY A 18 -5.75 -1.29 -21.98
CA GLY A 18 -6.39 -2.55 -22.35
C GLY A 18 -6.05 -3.67 -21.37
N TRP A 19 -4.76 -4.04 -21.28
CA TRP A 19 -4.29 -5.10 -20.38
C TRP A 19 -4.08 -4.64 -18.93
N LEU A 20 -3.82 -3.34 -18.74
CA LEU A 20 -3.67 -2.70 -17.43
C LEU A 20 -4.75 -1.65 -17.26
N LYS A 21 -5.48 -1.73 -16.14
CA LYS A 21 -6.37 -0.68 -15.66
C LYS A 21 -5.87 -0.22 -14.31
N ALA A 22 -5.26 0.96 -14.28
CA ALA A 22 -4.65 1.53 -13.08
C ALA A 22 -5.49 2.68 -12.54
N LYS A 23 -5.64 2.74 -11.21
CA LYS A 23 -6.19 3.89 -10.49
C LYS A 23 -5.11 4.51 -9.60
N HIS A 24 -4.78 5.76 -9.85
CA HIS A 24 -3.70 6.48 -9.18
C HIS A 24 -4.26 7.40 -8.10
N THR A 25 -3.90 7.14 -6.85
CA THR A 25 -4.22 8.04 -5.74
C THR A 25 -3.41 9.33 -5.80
N PHE A 26 -2.12 9.20 -6.15
CA PHE A 26 -1.18 10.30 -6.29
C PHE A 26 -0.70 10.42 -7.74
N SER A 27 -0.21 11.60 -8.13
CA SER A 27 0.34 11.91 -9.45
C SER A 27 1.39 10.90 -9.89
N PHE A 28 1.13 10.16 -10.96
CA PHE A 28 1.97 9.06 -11.41
C PHE A 28 1.90 8.90 -12.93
N ALA A 29 3.03 8.54 -13.54
CA ALA A 29 3.18 8.48 -14.99
C ALA A 29 2.65 9.77 -15.66
N ASN A 30 1.67 9.65 -16.56
CA ASN A 30 1.08 10.79 -17.27
C ASN A 30 -0.05 11.49 -16.50
N TYR A 31 -0.51 10.93 -15.37
CA TYR A 31 -1.48 11.58 -14.51
C TYR A 31 -0.79 12.58 -13.58
N TYR A 32 -1.23 13.84 -13.63
CA TYR A 32 -0.70 14.92 -12.82
C TYR A 32 -1.82 15.71 -12.15
N ASP A 33 -1.77 15.77 -10.84
CA ASP A 33 -2.56 16.62 -9.97
C ASP A 33 -1.61 17.25 -8.91
N PRO A 34 -1.37 18.57 -8.95
CA PRO A 34 -0.44 19.22 -8.03
C PRO A 34 -0.89 19.14 -6.56
N GLN A 35 -2.17 18.86 -6.29
CA GLN A 35 -2.69 18.67 -4.93
C GLN A 35 -2.51 17.23 -4.43
N ARG A 36 -2.12 16.29 -5.30
CA ARG A 36 -1.96 14.86 -4.99
C ARG A 36 -0.58 14.36 -5.38
N MET A 37 0.47 15.09 -5.05
CA MET A 37 1.82 14.65 -5.39
C MET A 37 2.32 13.48 -4.54
N HIS A 38 1.98 13.48 -3.25
CA HIS A 38 2.31 12.46 -2.25
C HIS A 38 1.58 12.79 -0.94
N PHE A 39 1.57 11.86 0.02
CA PHE A 39 1.19 12.11 1.41
C PHE A 39 2.38 11.83 2.31
N GLY A 40 3.02 12.87 2.85
CA GLY A 40 4.30 12.70 3.53
C GLY A 40 5.31 12.03 2.58
N VAL A 41 5.92 10.92 3.01
CA VAL A 41 6.82 10.10 2.17
C VAL A 41 6.12 9.07 1.28
N LEU A 42 4.80 8.87 1.40
CA LEU A 42 4.00 7.98 0.55
C LEU A 42 3.83 8.61 -0.83
N ARG A 43 4.59 8.11 -1.81
CA ARG A 43 4.71 8.69 -3.15
C ARG A 43 3.72 8.09 -4.15
N VAL A 44 3.48 6.79 -4.08
CA VAL A 44 2.58 6.07 -5.00
C VAL A 44 1.65 5.19 -4.20
N LEU A 45 0.38 5.19 -4.57
CA LEU A 45 -0.63 4.22 -4.16
C LEU A 45 -1.51 3.97 -5.38
N ASN A 46 -1.16 2.92 -6.12
CA ASN A 46 -1.85 2.47 -7.31
C ASN A 46 -2.70 1.25 -6.97
N ASP A 47 -3.90 1.22 -7.52
CA ASP A 47 -4.87 0.11 -7.45
C ASP A 47 -5.01 -0.42 -8.87
N ASP A 48 -4.26 -1.49 -9.15
CA ASP A 48 -3.99 -1.98 -10.49
C ASP A 48 -4.77 -3.27 -10.75
N ARG A 49 -5.34 -3.35 -11.95
CA ARG A 49 -5.94 -4.56 -12.50
C ARG A 49 -5.20 -4.97 -13.76
N ILE A 50 -4.70 -6.20 -13.78
CA ILE A 50 -3.83 -6.73 -14.81
C ILE A 50 -4.51 -7.96 -15.43
N ALA A 51 -4.73 -7.90 -16.75
CA ALA A 51 -5.29 -8.99 -17.52
C ALA A 51 -4.45 -10.28 -17.39
N ALA A 52 -5.08 -11.42 -17.63
CA ALA A 52 -4.45 -12.72 -17.52
C ALA A 52 -3.20 -12.84 -18.40
N GLY A 53 -2.11 -13.39 -17.84
CA GLY A 53 -0.81 -13.58 -18.50
C GLY A 53 -0.05 -12.28 -18.87
N MET A 54 -0.64 -11.10 -18.61
CA MET A 54 -0.04 -9.81 -18.96
C MET A 54 0.73 -9.21 -17.80
N GLY A 55 1.56 -8.21 -18.06
CA GLY A 55 2.39 -7.62 -17.01
C GLY A 55 3.32 -6.52 -17.48
N PHE A 56 4.06 -6.00 -16.52
CA PHE A 56 5.11 -5.04 -16.71
C PHE A 56 6.41 -5.75 -17.09
N GLY A 57 6.91 -5.46 -18.29
CA GLY A 57 8.24 -5.89 -18.72
C GLY A 57 9.34 -5.31 -17.83
N THR A 58 10.58 -5.76 -18.04
CA THR A 58 11.72 -5.33 -17.22
C THR A 58 11.92 -3.81 -17.29
N HIS A 59 11.87 -3.16 -16.12
CA HIS A 59 12.03 -1.71 -15.97
C HIS A 59 12.85 -1.36 -14.72
N PRO A 60 13.54 -0.21 -14.70
CA PRO A 60 14.39 0.19 -13.58
C PRO A 60 13.62 0.92 -12.47
N HIS A 61 14.13 0.79 -11.25
CA HIS A 61 13.84 1.64 -10.10
C HIS A 61 15.14 2.04 -9.41
N ASP A 62 15.13 3.20 -8.75
CA ASP A 62 16.25 3.74 -7.98
C ASP A 62 15.73 4.44 -6.72
N ASN A 63 16.41 4.24 -5.58
CA ASN A 63 16.11 4.90 -4.31
C ASN A 63 14.61 4.98 -3.95
N MET A 64 13.91 3.85 -4.02
CA MET A 64 12.49 3.72 -3.70
C MET A 64 12.24 2.43 -2.92
N GLU A 65 11.39 2.50 -1.90
CA GLU A 65 10.82 1.31 -1.25
C GLU A 65 9.51 0.97 -1.97
N ILE A 66 9.45 -0.20 -2.60
CA ILE A 66 8.32 -0.65 -3.42
C ILE A 66 7.66 -1.81 -2.70
N ILE A 67 6.36 -1.69 -2.45
CA ILE A 67 5.56 -2.66 -1.71
C ILE A 67 4.42 -3.13 -2.60
N THR A 68 4.29 -4.45 -2.73
CA THR A 68 3.28 -5.11 -3.55
C THR A 68 2.35 -5.92 -2.65
N ILE A 69 1.04 -5.63 -2.73
CA ILE A 69 0.01 -6.35 -1.97
C ILE A 69 -1.05 -6.87 -2.96
N PRO A 70 -1.03 -8.16 -3.31
CA PRO A 70 -2.09 -8.77 -4.11
C PRO A 70 -3.41 -8.82 -3.33
N LEU A 71 -4.48 -8.36 -3.96
CA LEU A 71 -5.84 -8.43 -3.45
C LEU A 71 -6.60 -9.64 -4.02
N SER A 72 -6.32 -10.02 -5.27
CA SER A 72 -6.81 -11.24 -5.91
C SER A 72 -5.87 -11.67 -7.05
N GLY A 73 -5.83 -12.96 -7.38
CA GLY A 73 -4.86 -13.50 -8.34
C GLY A 73 -3.44 -13.53 -7.79
N THR A 74 -2.46 -13.86 -8.64
CA THR A 74 -1.06 -14.07 -8.22
C THR A 74 -0.10 -13.29 -9.14
N VAL A 75 0.81 -12.53 -8.54
CA VAL A 75 1.88 -11.81 -9.25
C VAL A 75 3.09 -12.74 -9.38
N ALA A 76 3.66 -12.88 -10.58
CA ALA A 76 4.98 -13.44 -10.78
C ALA A 76 6.01 -12.29 -10.83
N HIS A 77 7.05 -12.38 -10.01
CA HIS A 77 8.12 -11.39 -9.90
C HIS A 77 9.44 -11.96 -10.38
N LYS A 78 10.27 -11.11 -11.00
CA LYS A 78 11.68 -11.39 -11.30
C LYS A 78 12.48 -10.11 -11.28
N ASP A 79 13.65 -10.12 -10.66
CA ASP A 79 14.55 -8.96 -10.60
C ASP A 79 16.01 -9.28 -10.99
N SER A 80 16.78 -8.20 -11.15
CA SER A 80 18.22 -8.21 -11.46
C SER A 80 19.12 -8.70 -10.32
N MET A 81 18.60 -8.83 -9.09
CA MET A 81 19.35 -9.42 -7.97
C MET A 81 19.33 -10.96 -8.04
N GLY A 82 18.53 -11.52 -8.96
CA GLY A 82 18.34 -12.96 -9.13
C GLY A 82 17.14 -13.50 -8.36
N SER A 83 16.38 -12.65 -7.66
CA SER A 83 15.16 -13.09 -6.99
C SER A 83 14.06 -13.30 -8.02
N SER A 84 13.30 -14.38 -7.85
CA SER A 84 12.10 -14.64 -8.63
C SER A 84 11.13 -15.48 -7.81
N GLY A 85 9.83 -15.29 -8.00
CA GLY A 85 8.82 -16.02 -7.27
C GLY A 85 7.42 -15.55 -7.62
N THR A 86 6.46 -16.03 -6.83
CA THR A 86 5.07 -15.60 -6.92
C THR A 86 4.63 -14.97 -5.61
N ILE A 87 3.73 -13.98 -5.72
CA ILE A 87 3.17 -13.24 -4.59
C ILE A 87 1.65 -13.37 -4.71
N SER A 88 1.02 -13.98 -3.71
CA SER A 88 -0.42 -14.30 -3.69
C SER A 88 -1.15 -13.51 -2.60
N PRO A 89 -2.50 -13.49 -2.58
CA PRO A 89 -3.25 -12.77 -1.56
C PRO A 89 -2.96 -13.34 -0.17
N GLY A 90 -2.74 -12.45 0.80
CA GLY A 90 -2.22 -12.84 2.12
C GLY A 90 -0.71 -12.74 2.25
N GLU A 91 0.00 -12.47 1.15
CA GLU A 91 1.43 -12.17 1.17
C GLU A 91 1.67 -10.68 0.92
N VAL A 92 2.77 -10.18 1.47
CA VAL A 92 3.29 -8.84 1.18
C VAL A 92 4.72 -9.00 0.73
N GLN A 93 5.05 -8.34 -0.38
CA GLN A 93 6.39 -8.28 -0.91
C GLN A 93 6.92 -6.85 -0.84
N VAL A 94 8.20 -6.72 -0.52
CA VAL A 94 8.92 -5.44 -0.54
C VAL A 94 10.21 -5.57 -1.34
N MET A 95 10.53 -4.50 -2.06
CA MET A 95 11.80 -4.33 -2.74
C MET A 95 12.35 -2.95 -2.44
N SER A 96 13.51 -2.89 -1.81
CA SER A 96 14.26 -1.64 -1.66
C SER A 96 15.17 -1.49 -2.87
N ALA A 97 14.89 -0.50 -3.73
CA ALA A 97 15.63 -0.33 -4.99
C ALA A 97 17.08 0.13 -4.78
N GLY A 98 17.36 0.88 -3.69
CA GLY A 98 18.72 1.21 -3.29
C GLY A 98 19.54 1.91 -4.38
N THR A 99 20.73 1.38 -4.69
CA THR A 99 21.62 1.84 -5.78
C THR A 99 21.08 1.56 -7.20
N GLY A 100 19.93 0.90 -7.31
CA GLY A 100 19.30 0.57 -8.57
C GLY A 100 18.94 -0.92 -8.66
N VAL A 101 17.74 -1.20 -9.17
CA VAL A 101 17.26 -2.55 -9.49
C VAL A 101 16.43 -2.49 -10.76
N THR A 102 16.56 -3.49 -11.64
CA THR A 102 15.54 -3.72 -12.68
C THR A 102 14.70 -4.93 -12.31
N HIS A 103 13.40 -4.86 -12.59
CA HIS A 103 12.47 -5.94 -12.29
C HIS A 103 11.30 -5.99 -13.27
N SER A 104 10.56 -7.09 -13.24
CA SER A 104 9.37 -7.32 -14.05
C SER A 104 8.33 -8.08 -13.24
N GLU A 105 7.07 -7.73 -13.46
CA GLU A 105 5.93 -8.27 -12.71
C GLU A 105 4.83 -8.65 -13.69
N PHE A 106 4.37 -9.90 -13.63
CA PHE A 106 3.33 -10.41 -14.52
C PHE A 106 2.20 -11.05 -13.72
N ASN A 107 0.99 -11.03 -14.28
CA ASN A 107 -0.06 -11.90 -13.81
C ASN A 107 0.34 -13.36 -14.12
N HIS A 108 0.52 -14.15 -13.07
CA HIS A 108 0.93 -15.54 -13.18
C HIS A 108 -0.16 -16.41 -13.84
N LEU A 109 -1.43 -16.07 -13.59
CA LEU A 109 -2.59 -16.83 -14.04
C LEU A 109 -2.95 -16.47 -15.49
N GLN A 110 -3.41 -17.46 -16.26
CA GLN A 110 -3.68 -17.32 -17.70
C GLN A 110 -5.18 -17.14 -18.02
N ASP A 111 -6.03 -17.25 -17.02
CA ASP A 111 -7.49 -17.22 -17.11
C ASP A 111 -8.16 -16.26 -16.12
N GLU A 112 -7.41 -15.65 -15.19
CA GLU A 112 -7.94 -14.77 -14.16
C GLU A 112 -7.27 -13.39 -14.14
N GLU A 113 -8.02 -12.36 -13.75
CA GLU A 113 -7.51 -10.99 -13.54
C GLU A 113 -6.76 -10.90 -12.20
N LEU A 114 -5.57 -10.32 -12.23
CA LEU A 114 -4.80 -9.96 -11.05
C LEU A 114 -5.21 -8.57 -10.58
N ARG A 115 -5.47 -8.41 -9.28
CA ARG A 115 -5.69 -7.12 -8.62
C ARG A 115 -4.69 -6.94 -7.51
N LEU A 116 -4.04 -5.78 -7.47
CA LEU A 116 -3.01 -5.52 -6.47
C LEU A 116 -2.89 -4.05 -6.15
N LEU A 117 -2.31 -3.76 -4.99
CA LEU A 117 -1.83 -2.43 -4.64
C LEU A 117 -0.32 -2.34 -4.89
N GLN A 118 0.08 -1.36 -5.70
CA GLN A 118 1.47 -0.93 -5.86
C GLN A 118 1.69 0.32 -5.00
N ILE A 119 2.54 0.22 -3.98
CA ILE A 119 2.74 1.27 -2.98
C ILE A 119 4.21 1.63 -2.91
N TRP A 120 4.54 2.91 -3.09
CA TRP A 120 5.92 3.37 -3.07
C TRP A 120 6.15 4.43 -2.00
N LEU A 121 7.27 4.29 -1.28
CA LEU A 121 7.72 5.22 -0.26
C LEU A 121 9.12 5.71 -0.59
N PHE A 122 9.33 7.01 -0.43
CA PHE A 122 10.69 7.53 -0.39
C PHE A 122 11.43 6.92 0.81
N PRO A 123 12.63 6.35 0.61
CA PRO A 123 13.42 5.83 1.71
C PRO A 123 14.01 6.98 2.55
N ASN A 124 14.25 6.73 3.83
CA ASN A 124 15.00 7.64 4.70
C ASN A 124 16.52 7.59 4.45
N LYS A 125 16.99 6.63 3.66
CA LYS A 125 18.39 6.45 3.31
C LYS A 125 18.52 6.09 1.83
N ARG A 126 19.29 6.89 1.11
CA ARG A 126 19.63 6.65 -0.30
C ARG A 126 20.88 5.78 -0.43
N GLY A 127 21.03 5.14 -1.59
CA GLY A 127 22.21 4.33 -1.94
C GLY A 127 22.41 3.11 -1.05
N VAL A 128 21.33 2.59 -0.45
CA VAL A 128 21.37 1.31 0.26
C VAL A 128 21.59 0.17 -0.74
N THR A 129 22.11 -0.95 -0.26
CA THR A 129 22.18 -2.17 -1.08
C THR A 129 20.75 -2.58 -1.48
N PRO A 130 20.49 -2.84 -2.77
CA PRO A 130 19.19 -3.36 -3.19
C PRO A 130 18.84 -4.64 -2.43
N ARG A 131 17.57 -4.78 -2.05
CA ARG A 131 17.10 -5.99 -1.36
C ARG A 131 15.67 -6.32 -1.73
N TYR A 132 15.34 -7.59 -1.51
CA TYR A 132 14.02 -8.17 -1.68
C TYR A 132 13.63 -8.89 -0.38
N ASP A 133 12.36 -8.79 0.00
CA ASP A 133 11.79 -9.57 1.10
C ASP A 133 10.31 -9.85 0.82
N GLN A 134 9.81 -10.97 1.34
CA GLN A 134 8.44 -11.41 1.15
C GLN A 134 8.00 -12.22 2.37
N MET A 135 6.80 -11.94 2.87
CA MET A 135 6.24 -12.63 4.02
C MET A 135 4.78 -13.00 3.77
N SER A 136 4.39 -14.18 4.26
CA SER A 136 3.01 -14.64 4.28
C SER A 136 2.38 -14.38 5.65
N PHE A 137 1.13 -13.94 5.65
CA PHE A 137 0.36 -13.59 6.83
C PHE A 137 -0.93 -14.42 6.87
N ASP A 138 -1.27 -14.99 8.03
CA ASP A 138 -2.58 -15.61 8.19
C ASP A 138 -3.65 -14.51 8.18
N VAL A 139 -4.52 -14.56 7.18
CA VAL A 139 -5.61 -13.60 6.98
C VAL A 139 -6.65 -13.64 8.09
N LYS A 140 -6.69 -14.72 8.88
CA LYS A 140 -7.59 -14.85 10.04
C LYS A 140 -7.15 -13.94 11.19
N ASP A 141 -5.85 -13.71 11.35
CA ASP A 141 -5.28 -12.91 12.45
C ASP A 141 -5.66 -11.43 12.35
N ARG A 142 -6.10 -10.97 11.18
CA ARG A 142 -6.58 -9.60 10.94
C ARG A 142 -8.10 -9.44 11.01
N ARG A 143 -8.86 -10.48 11.41
CA ARG A 143 -10.29 -10.32 11.67
C ARG A 143 -10.50 -9.55 12.97
N ASN A 144 -11.20 -8.43 12.91
CA ASN A 144 -11.44 -7.53 14.06
C ASN A 144 -10.16 -7.10 14.78
N SER A 145 -9.07 -7.00 14.02
CA SER A 145 -7.74 -6.66 14.53
C SER A 145 -6.94 -5.98 13.42
N LEU A 146 -5.93 -5.21 13.81
CA LEU A 146 -4.96 -4.64 12.90
C LEU A 146 -3.68 -5.48 12.94
N GLN A 147 -3.46 -6.27 11.90
CA GLN A 147 -2.23 -7.05 11.73
C GLN A 147 -1.15 -6.14 11.12
N GLN A 148 -0.02 -5.98 11.83
CA GLN A 148 1.14 -5.29 11.30
C GLN A 148 1.76 -6.14 10.19
N ILE A 149 1.87 -5.56 9.00
CA ILE A 149 2.43 -6.22 7.81
C ILE A 149 3.77 -5.61 7.39
N LEU A 150 4.06 -4.37 7.80
CA LEU A 150 5.30 -3.69 7.46
C LEU A 150 5.79 -2.82 8.61
N SER A 151 7.11 -2.74 8.77
CA SER A 151 7.78 -1.97 9.82
C SER A 151 9.08 -1.29 9.33
N PRO A 152 9.71 -0.42 10.13
CA PRO A 152 11.03 0.15 9.81
C PRO A 152 12.21 -0.75 10.19
N ARG A 153 11.95 -1.94 10.74
CA ARG A 153 12.95 -2.74 11.47
C ARG A 153 12.86 -4.22 11.12
N ALA A 154 14.01 -4.81 10.81
CA ALA A 154 14.11 -6.24 10.49
C ALA A 154 13.76 -7.18 11.65
N ASP A 155 13.75 -6.69 12.89
CA ASP A 155 13.42 -7.45 14.10
C ASP A 155 12.02 -7.15 14.67
N ASP A 156 11.18 -6.45 13.90
CA ASP A 156 9.78 -6.18 14.21
C ASP A 156 8.84 -6.99 13.28
N ALA A 157 7.54 -7.01 13.55
CA ALA A 157 6.58 -7.80 12.81
C ALA A 157 6.40 -7.32 11.35
N GLY A 158 6.27 -8.29 10.45
CA GLY A 158 6.08 -8.08 9.02
C GLY A 158 7.38 -7.88 8.25
N VAL A 159 7.24 -7.54 6.97
CA VAL A 159 8.39 -7.14 6.13
C VAL A 159 8.91 -5.78 6.60
N TRP A 160 10.20 -5.52 6.46
CA TRP A 160 10.77 -4.23 6.86
C TRP A 160 11.15 -3.38 5.65
N ILE A 161 11.32 -2.06 5.81
CA ILE A 161 11.81 -1.13 4.78
C ILE A 161 12.76 -0.07 5.36
N HIS A 162 13.48 0.63 4.49
CA HIS A 162 14.33 1.78 4.87
C HIS A 162 13.51 3.06 5.02
N GLN A 163 12.48 3.06 5.86
CA GLN A 163 11.68 4.23 6.21
C GLN A 163 11.00 4.01 7.56
N ASN A 164 10.83 5.08 8.36
CA ASN A 164 10.14 5.07 9.66
C ASN A 164 8.61 4.94 9.50
N ALA A 165 8.17 3.88 8.81
CA ALA A 165 6.79 3.64 8.44
C ALA A 165 6.29 2.29 8.96
N TRP A 166 4.99 2.22 9.25
CA TRP A 166 4.30 1.01 9.69
C TRP A 166 3.01 0.83 8.93
N PHE A 167 2.82 -0.36 8.33
CA PHE A 167 1.56 -0.68 7.68
C PHE A 167 0.80 -1.74 8.47
N HIS A 168 -0.51 -1.55 8.55
CA HIS A 168 -1.42 -2.49 9.18
C HIS A 168 -2.59 -2.79 8.25
N MET A 169 -3.00 -4.05 8.20
CA MET A 169 -4.21 -4.47 7.51
C MET A 169 -5.21 -5.06 8.49
N GLY A 170 -6.50 -4.79 8.26
CA GLY A 170 -7.59 -5.29 9.07
C GLY A 170 -8.80 -5.65 8.22
N THR A 171 -9.55 -6.66 8.66
CA THR A 171 -10.87 -7.01 8.13
C THR A 171 -11.86 -6.99 9.28
N PHE A 172 -12.93 -6.22 9.16
CA PHE A 172 -13.81 -5.90 10.28
C PHE A 172 -15.25 -6.35 10.04
N ASP A 173 -15.86 -6.89 11.10
CA ASP A 173 -17.30 -7.10 11.15
C ASP A 173 -18.03 -5.76 11.22
N LYS A 174 -19.29 -5.74 10.76
CA LYS A 174 -20.13 -4.55 10.85
C LYS A 174 -20.22 -4.08 12.32
N ASP A 175 -20.16 -2.76 12.52
CA ASP A 175 -20.24 -2.06 13.80
C ASP A 175 -19.04 -2.33 14.75
N PHE A 176 -18.01 -3.08 14.31
CA PHE A 176 -16.77 -3.23 15.07
C PHE A 176 -16.03 -1.89 15.16
N LYS A 177 -15.52 -1.59 16.36
CA LYS A 177 -14.78 -0.36 16.64
C LYS A 177 -13.43 -0.67 17.26
N LEU A 178 -12.43 0.09 16.86
CA LEU A 178 -11.10 0.04 17.45
C LEU A 178 -10.44 1.41 17.42
N SER A 179 -9.32 1.53 18.12
CA SER A 179 -8.42 2.67 18.00
C SER A 179 -7.05 2.22 17.51
N TYR A 180 -6.40 3.07 16.73
CA TYR A 180 -5.02 2.90 16.30
C TYR A 180 -4.16 4.02 16.88
N ASP A 181 -3.32 3.70 17.86
CA ASP A 181 -2.31 4.62 18.37
C ASP A 181 -1.13 4.70 17.40
N LEU A 182 -0.74 5.92 17.02
CA LEU A 182 0.40 6.11 16.12
C LEU A 182 1.70 5.65 16.80
N LYS A 183 2.56 4.98 16.05
CA LYS A 183 3.89 4.55 16.52
C LYS A 183 4.83 5.73 16.68
N ASP A 184 4.74 6.74 15.81
CA ASP A 184 5.42 8.04 15.93
C ASP A 184 4.43 9.19 15.73
N ARG A 185 4.34 10.09 16.72
CA ARG A 185 3.43 11.26 16.66
C ARG A 185 3.77 12.29 15.58
N ARG A 186 4.95 12.19 14.98
CA ARG A 186 5.37 13.04 13.85
C ARG A 186 4.92 12.47 12.51
N ASN A 187 4.46 11.23 12.49
CA ASN A 187 3.90 10.60 11.31
C ASN A 187 2.46 11.08 11.07
N GLY A 188 2.02 10.93 9.83
CA GLY A 188 0.61 10.88 9.49
C GLY A 188 0.22 9.45 9.15
N VAL A 189 -1.08 9.17 9.16
CA VAL A 189 -1.64 7.90 8.73
C VAL A 189 -2.49 8.13 7.50
N TYR A 190 -2.20 7.39 6.44
CA TYR A 190 -3.07 7.30 5.28
C TYR A 190 -3.92 6.03 5.40
N ALA A 191 -5.21 6.20 5.72
CA ALA A 191 -6.19 5.12 5.79
C ALA A 191 -6.80 4.90 4.41
N PHE A 192 -6.65 3.71 3.83
CA PHE A 192 -7.20 3.35 2.53
C PHE A 192 -8.17 2.18 2.67
N VAL A 193 -9.43 2.40 2.31
CA VAL A 193 -10.46 1.36 2.36
C VAL A 193 -10.28 0.44 1.17
N ILE A 194 -9.92 -0.81 1.42
CA ILE A 194 -9.80 -1.83 0.39
C ILE A 194 -11.19 -2.31 -0.04
N LYS A 195 -12.10 -2.51 0.90
CA LYS A 195 -13.44 -3.03 0.63
C LYS A 195 -14.44 -2.54 1.68
N GLY A 196 -15.67 -2.32 1.26
CA GLY A 196 -16.75 -1.91 2.17
C GLY A 196 -16.69 -0.46 2.60
N ASP A 197 -17.27 -0.15 3.75
CA ASP A 197 -17.46 1.21 4.26
C ASP A 197 -16.91 1.32 5.69
N ILE A 198 -16.13 2.37 5.95
CA ILE A 198 -15.43 2.60 7.23
C ILE A 198 -15.52 4.08 7.61
N THR A 199 -15.71 4.37 8.89
CA THR A 199 -15.58 5.73 9.43
C THR A 199 -14.23 5.84 10.16
N VAL A 200 -13.45 6.88 9.84
CA VAL A 200 -12.18 7.19 10.51
C VAL A 200 -12.24 8.62 11.06
N ASN A 201 -12.06 8.81 12.37
CA ASN A 201 -12.14 10.13 13.03
C ASN A 201 -13.34 10.98 12.55
N ASP A 202 -14.55 10.40 12.56
CA ASP A 202 -15.81 11.00 12.10
C ASP A 202 -15.96 11.20 10.57
N THR A 203 -14.97 10.81 9.77
CA THR A 203 -15.05 10.88 8.30
C THR A 203 -15.48 9.54 7.71
N ALA A 204 -16.62 9.52 7.02
CA ALA A 204 -17.10 8.33 6.31
C ALA A 204 -16.34 8.10 4.98
N LEU A 205 -15.80 6.91 4.84
CA LEU A 205 -15.03 6.43 3.69
C LEU A 205 -15.76 5.24 3.07
N ASN A 206 -15.90 5.27 1.74
CA ASN A 206 -16.41 4.16 0.96
C ASN A 206 -15.27 3.34 0.35
N GLU A 207 -15.60 2.25 -0.31
CA GLU A 207 -14.64 1.39 -0.97
C GLU A 207 -13.69 2.18 -1.90
N ARG A 208 -12.39 2.01 -1.70
CA ARG A 208 -11.26 2.72 -2.36
C ARG A 208 -11.14 4.21 -2.07
N ASP A 209 -11.86 4.75 -1.10
CA ASP A 209 -11.55 6.06 -0.55
C ASP A 209 -10.25 5.99 0.27
N GLY A 210 -9.51 7.09 0.27
CA GLY A 210 -8.36 7.30 1.13
C GLY A 210 -8.54 8.54 2.02
N LEU A 211 -8.06 8.47 3.25
CA LEU A 211 -8.02 9.59 4.19
C LEU A 211 -6.61 9.72 4.78
N GLY A 212 -5.93 10.82 4.47
CA GLY A 212 -4.72 11.21 5.18
C GLY A 212 -5.08 11.95 6.46
N VAL A 213 -4.46 11.59 7.58
CA VAL A 213 -4.62 12.24 8.90
C VAL A 213 -3.24 12.50 9.49
N TRP A 214 -2.98 13.70 10.00
CA TRP A 214 -1.72 14.04 10.70
C TRP A 214 -1.96 15.03 11.85
N ASP A 215 -0.94 15.26 12.68
CA ASP A 215 -1.05 15.99 13.95
C ASP A 215 -2.10 15.36 14.90
N ALA A 216 -2.14 14.02 14.91
CA ALA A 216 -3.02 13.20 15.73
C ALA A 216 -2.20 12.23 16.58
N ALA A 217 -2.69 11.86 17.76
CA ALA A 217 -2.07 10.82 18.58
C ALA A 217 -2.60 9.41 18.25
N ALA A 218 -3.85 9.34 17.79
CA ALA A 218 -4.54 8.10 17.47
C ALA A 218 -5.62 8.34 16.41
N LEU A 219 -6.08 7.26 15.79
CA LEU A 219 -7.30 7.20 14.99
C LEU A 219 -8.39 6.41 15.71
N THR A 220 -9.64 6.82 15.56
CA THR A 220 -10.82 5.98 15.83
C THR A 220 -11.32 5.40 14.52
N ILE A 221 -11.63 4.10 14.51
CA ILE A 221 -12.04 3.36 13.33
C ILE A 221 -13.31 2.59 13.67
N GLU A 222 -14.32 2.73 12.81
CA GLU A 222 -15.59 2.01 12.90
C GLU A 222 -15.94 1.42 11.53
N ALA A 223 -16.19 0.12 11.49
CA ALA A 223 -16.63 -0.55 10.27
C ALA A 223 -18.14 -0.36 10.10
N ASN A 224 -18.55 0.29 9.02
CA ASN A 224 -19.97 0.54 8.73
C ASN A 224 -20.62 -0.60 7.95
N SER A 225 -19.81 -1.47 7.34
CA SER A 225 -20.26 -2.64 6.56
C SER A 225 -19.61 -3.94 7.04
N GLN A 226 -20.23 -5.06 6.70
CA GLN A 226 -19.67 -6.38 6.95
C GLN A 226 -18.44 -6.64 6.07
N ASP A 227 -17.44 -7.32 6.62
CA ASP A 227 -16.17 -7.66 5.95
C ASP A 227 -15.47 -6.43 5.33
N ALA A 228 -15.50 -5.31 6.04
CA ALA A 228 -14.82 -4.09 5.63
C ALA A 228 -13.30 -4.28 5.77
N GLU A 229 -12.54 -3.97 4.72
CA GLU A 229 -11.09 -4.15 4.69
C GLU A 229 -10.39 -2.80 4.66
N LEU A 230 -9.40 -2.61 5.53
CA LEU A 230 -8.65 -1.38 5.70
C LEU A 230 -7.15 -1.64 5.62
N LEU A 231 -6.45 -0.75 4.92
CA LEU A 231 -5.01 -0.60 5.00
C LEU A 231 -4.69 0.73 5.66
N LEU A 232 -3.96 0.69 6.78
CA LEU A 232 -3.37 1.87 7.41
C LEU A 232 -1.90 1.96 7.03
N MET A 233 -1.49 3.11 6.49
CA MET A 233 -0.10 3.41 6.18
C MET A 233 0.36 4.58 7.04
N GLU A 234 1.01 4.29 8.16
CA GLU A 234 1.64 5.30 8.99
C GLU A 234 3.01 5.66 8.41
N VAL A 235 3.21 6.92 8.05
CA VAL A 235 4.39 7.39 7.33
C VAL A 235 4.85 8.77 7.82
N PRO A 236 6.15 9.09 7.76
CA PRO A 236 6.64 10.44 8.04
C PRO A 236 6.04 11.48 7.11
N MET A 237 5.70 12.65 7.68
CA MET A 237 5.10 13.75 6.91
C MET A 237 6.11 14.63 6.16
N GLN A 238 7.40 14.41 6.38
CA GLN A 238 8.47 15.20 5.78
C GLN A 238 9.36 14.29 4.91
N LEU A 239 9.68 14.78 3.70
CA LEU A 239 10.75 14.21 2.88
C LEU A 239 12.07 14.69 3.48
N ASN A 240 12.89 13.76 3.98
CA ASN A 240 14.23 14.07 4.48
C ASN A 240 15.19 14.40 3.32
#